data_AF-A0A7Y7WK89-F1
#
_entry.id   AF-A0A7Y7WK89-F1
#
_cell.length_a   1.000
_cell.length_b   1.000
_cell.length_c   1.000
_cell.angle_alpha   90.00
_cell.angle_beta   90.00
_cell.angle_gamma   90.00
#
_symmetry.space_group_name_H-M   'P 1'
#
loop_
_entity.id
_entity.type
_entity.pdbx_description
1 polymer ?
#
loop_
_entity_poly.entity_id
_entity_poly.type
_entity_poly.pdbx_seq_one_letter_code
_entity_poly.pdbx_strand_id
1 'polypeptide(L)'
;MFKPVLALMNRARYLQKFCLIFLVFMAPFGWLAFDKLTTLASELQGARRELLGLQAFEAALPACKAALDLAALHLLGHARNKPDSVAAIELGRRYLEQTGQTFDNWLGHTSFAVRGFMLKDPSASLGVPQANQVLSALYVDETRAALVQLATLKEIGADSRLTLDGDPRLYRATDLLISEILPLYATLTQTRGYAAYISAYGFLESTSRATVVSQPGLLEPYVQAGNGADNPSARRLMAEAAQEAQALYTSSIVEPYSQSGAYDEASIEHWQERFDHYQPSIEKLDAAFRVVVADEVRHLAIRSQALTGDIQHTIEGLQQQVGNAVRTIQSSHASASTRVGEVTLTADIFQAITQAMEEIIDHNLQIASAAEQQAQVVEGVERNTLEIRALSESNASEARTTVQVSDEVAGMTRELHRLIAHFKV
;
A
#
# COMPACT_ATOMS: atom_id res chain seq x y z
N MET A 1 21.38 9.36 21.21
CA MET A 1 20.03 9.90 20.91
C MET A 1 19.03 9.79 22.07
N PHE A 2 19.11 8.78 22.96
CA PHE A 2 18.08 8.55 24.00
C PHE A 2 18.24 9.28 25.35
N LYS A 3 19.39 9.92 25.62
CA LYS A 3 19.65 10.62 26.91
C LYS A 3 18.62 11.71 27.29
N PRO A 4 18.19 12.62 26.38
CA PRO A 4 17.19 13.63 26.74
C PRO A 4 15.80 13.00 26.99
N VAL A 5 15.47 11.90 26.30
CA VAL A 5 14.21 11.17 26.47
C VAL A 5 14.14 10.49 27.85
N LEU A 6 15.21 9.84 28.30
CA LEU A 6 15.27 9.24 29.64
C LEU A 6 15.19 10.28 30.76
N ALA A 7 15.80 11.46 30.58
CA ALA A 7 15.77 12.54 31.56
C ALA A 7 14.36 13.12 31.74
N LEU A 8 13.59 13.26 30.65
CA LEU A 8 12.18 13.65 30.70
C LEU A 8 11.31 12.55 31.33
N MET A 9 11.62 11.28 31.04
CA MET A 9 10.89 10.11 31.54
C MET A 9 10.94 10.01 33.07
N ASN A 10 12.03 10.42 33.72
CA ASN A 10 12.14 10.35 35.19
C ASN A 10 11.24 11.35 35.96
N ARG A 11 10.69 12.39 35.31
CA ARG A 11 9.85 13.42 35.96
C ARG A 11 8.36 13.34 35.62
N ALA A 12 7.96 12.45 34.72
CA ALA A 12 6.60 12.40 34.16
C ALA A 12 5.66 11.45 34.93
N ARG A 13 4.38 11.82 35.09
CA ARG A 13 3.32 10.93 35.65
C ARG A 13 3.12 9.71 34.75
N TYR A 14 2.56 8.63 35.30
CA TYR A 14 2.45 7.34 34.59
C TYR A 14 1.79 7.44 33.20
N LEU A 15 0.71 8.22 33.10
CA LEU A 15 0.02 8.53 31.85
C LEU A 15 0.93 9.21 30.81
N GLN A 16 1.80 10.13 31.25
CA GLN A 16 2.70 10.87 30.38
C GLN A 16 3.86 9.98 29.87
N LYS A 17 4.36 9.07 30.71
CA LYS A 17 5.34 8.04 30.28
C LYS A 17 4.74 7.13 29.20
N PHE A 18 3.48 6.73 29.39
CA PHE A 18 2.73 5.92 28.42
C PHE A 18 2.53 6.67 27.08
N CYS A 19 2.03 7.91 27.13
CA CYS A 19 1.87 8.74 25.94
C CYS A 19 3.21 8.96 25.22
N LEU A 20 4.32 9.12 25.95
CA LEU A 20 5.63 9.35 25.36
C LEU A 20 6.17 8.10 24.66
N ILE A 21 6.02 6.91 25.24
CA ILE A 21 6.39 5.65 24.58
C ILE A 21 5.54 5.43 23.32
N PHE A 22 4.23 5.68 23.41
CA PHE A 22 3.33 5.57 22.26
C PHE A 22 3.71 6.55 21.14
N LEU A 23 3.97 7.81 21.48
CA LEU A 23 4.28 8.87 20.53
C LEU A 23 5.67 8.70 19.89
N VAL A 24 6.65 8.15 20.62
CA VAL A 24 8.01 7.94 20.10
C VAL A 24 8.12 6.65 19.27
N PHE A 25 7.42 5.57 19.65
CA PHE A 25 7.63 4.26 19.04
C PHE A 25 6.46 3.76 18.19
N MET A 26 5.21 3.95 18.63
CA MET A 26 4.03 3.43 17.93
C MET A 26 3.53 4.38 16.84
N ALA A 27 3.49 5.68 17.11
CA ALA A 27 2.97 6.65 16.15
C ALA A 27 3.81 6.72 14.85
N PRO A 28 5.16 6.77 14.87
CA PRO A 28 5.94 6.79 13.63
C PRO A 28 5.87 5.47 12.84
N PHE A 29 5.82 4.34 13.55
CA PHE A 29 5.68 3.03 12.93
C PHE A 29 4.30 2.85 12.28
N GLY A 30 3.24 3.23 13.00
CA GLY A 30 1.88 3.23 12.47
C GLY A 30 1.73 4.16 11.25
N TRP A 31 2.38 5.32 11.29
CA TRP A 31 2.44 6.23 10.14
C TRP A 31 3.12 5.59 8.93
N LEU A 32 4.32 5.00 9.11
CA LEU A 32 5.05 4.33 8.02
C LEU A 32 4.27 3.14 7.44
N ALA A 33 3.64 2.35 8.30
CA ALA A 33 2.81 1.23 7.86
C ALA A 33 1.58 1.72 7.08
N PHE A 34 0.92 2.79 7.54
CA PHE A 34 -0.19 3.41 6.84
C PHE A 34 0.24 3.95 5.47
N ASP A 35 1.33 4.73 5.43
CA ASP A 35 1.91 5.27 4.19
C ASP A 35 2.22 4.16 3.18
N LYS A 36 2.90 3.10 3.62
CA LYS A 36 3.20 1.93 2.78
C LYS A 36 1.93 1.22 2.31
N LEU A 37 0.94 1.01 3.17
CA LEU A 37 -0.33 0.38 2.79
C LEU A 37 -1.11 1.24 1.79
N THR A 38 -1.14 2.55 1.96
CA THR A 38 -1.78 3.46 1.00
C THR A 38 -1.07 3.45 -0.35
N THR A 39 0.26 3.34 -0.36
CA THR A 39 1.06 3.22 -1.58
C THR A 39 0.73 1.93 -2.31
N LEU A 40 0.81 0.78 -1.61
CA LEU A 40 0.48 -0.53 -2.19
C LEU A 40 -0.98 -0.62 -2.66
N ALA A 41 -1.92 -0.05 -1.91
CA ALA A 41 -3.32 0.00 -2.32
C ALA A 41 -3.53 0.85 -3.58
N SER A 42 -2.81 1.97 -3.71
CA SER A 42 -2.87 2.83 -4.90
C SER A 42 -2.26 2.13 -6.13
N GLU A 43 -1.16 1.40 -5.96
CA GLU A 43 -0.55 0.59 -7.03
C GLU A 43 -1.48 -0.55 -7.46
N LEU A 44 -2.12 -1.23 -6.52
CA LEU A 44 -3.09 -2.28 -6.80
C LEU A 44 -4.31 -1.74 -7.57
N GLN A 45 -4.78 -0.54 -7.19
CA GLN A 45 -5.84 0.14 -7.92
C GLN A 45 -5.40 0.57 -9.32
N GLY A 46 -4.13 0.98 -9.49
CA GLY A 46 -3.50 1.24 -10.79
C GLY A 46 -3.54 0.01 -11.69
N ALA A 47 -3.00 -1.11 -11.22
CA ALA A 47 -2.98 -2.38 -11.95
C ALA A 47 -4.40 -2.86 -12.35
N ARG A 48 -5.41 -2.62 -11.51
CA ARG A 48 -6.81 -2.92 -11.86
C ARG A 48 -7.36 -2.02 -12.96
N ARG A 49 -6.99 -0.74 -13.00
CA ARG A 49 -7.38 0.18 -14.07
C ARG A 49 -6.68 -0.17 -15.39
N GLU A 50 -5.41 -0.53 -15.33
CA GLU A 50 -4.64 -1.04 -16.47
C GLU A 50 -5.31 -2.29 -17.06
N LEU A 51 -5.70 -3.25 -16.21
CA LEU A 51 -6.42 -4.46 -16.63
C LEU A 51 -7.77 -4.13 -17.30
N LEU A 52 -8.55 -3.22 -16.73
CA LEU A 52 -9.82 -2.78 -17.32
C LEU A 52 -9.60 -2.14 -18.70
N GLY A 53 -8.51 -1.40 -18.89
CA GLY A 53 -8.15 -0.84 -20.20
C GLY A 53 -7.82 -1.90 -21.24
N LEU A 54 -7.07 -2.95 -20.87
CA LEU A 54 -6.77 -4.06 -21.79
C LEU A 54 -8.04 -4.83 -22.17
N GLN A 55 -8.94 -5.05 -21.21
CA GLN A 55 -10.25 -5.63 -21.47
C GLN A 55 -11.10 -4.76 -22.39
N ALA A 56 -10.97 -3.44 -22.30
CA ALA A 56 -11.64 -2.53 -23.22
C ALA A 56 -11.12 -2.66 -24.66
N PHE A 57 -9.80 -2.80 -24.83
CA PHE A 57 -9.21 -3.09 -26.13
C PHE A 57 -9.77 -4.38 -26.73
N GLU A 58 -9.84 -5.45 -25.93
CA GLU A 58 -10.40 -6.73 -26.36
C GLU A 58 -11.89 -6.63 -26.70
N ALA A 59 -12.68 -5.91 -25.89
CA ALA A 59 -14.11 -5.75 -26.10
C ALA A 59 -14.46 -4.87 -27.32
N ALA A 60 -13.65 -3.87 -27.64
CA ALA A 60 -13.91 -2.95 -28.76
C ALA A 60 -13.40 -3.47 -30.11
N LEU A 61 -12.41 -4.38 -30.11
CA LEU A 61 -11.78 -4.86 -31.34
C LEU A 61 -12.79 -5.43 -32.36
N PRO A 62 -13.78 -6.26 -31.98
CA PRO A 62 -14.77 -6.77 -32.93
C PRO A 62 -15.57 -5.66 -33.63
N ALA A 63 -15.97 -4.62 -32.90
CA ALA A 63 -16.72 -3.50 -33.45
C ALA A 63 -15.85 -2.66 -34.40
N CYS A 64 -14.59 -2.41 -34.04
CA CYS A 64 -13.64 -1.69 -34.90
C CYS A 64 -13.38 -2.45 -36.21
N LYS A 65 -13.15 -3.77 -36.11
CA LYS A 65 -13.00 -4.64 -37.29
C LYS A 65 -14.25 -4.64 -38.14
N ALA A 66 -15.43 -4.81 -37.53
CA ALA A 66 -16.69 -4.76 -38.23
C ALA A 66 -16.83 -3.45 -39.01
N ALA A 67 -16.50 -2.29 -38.44
CA ALA A 67 -16.60 -1.02 -39.14
C ALA A 67 -15.58 -0.85 -40.29
N LEU A 68 -14.36 -1.35 -40.14
CA LEU A 68 -13.38 -1.36 -41.24
C LEU A 68 -13.86 -2.24 -42.39
N ASP A 69 -14.35 -3.44 -42.06
CA ASP A 69 -14.84 -4.43 -43.01
C ASP A 69 -16.03 -3.89 -43.78
N LEU A 70 -16.88 -3.17 -43.06
CA LEU A 70 -18.04 -2.49 -43.54
C LEU A 70 -17.72 -1.38 -44.55
N ALA A 71 -16.67 -0.60 -44.28
CA ALA A 71 -16.15 0.41 -45.20
C ALA A 71 -15.61 -0.22 -46.48
N ALA A 72 -14.90 -1.36 -46.38
CA ALA A 72 -14.43 -2.10 -47.54
C ALA A 72 -15.58 -2.67 -48.39
N LEU A 73 -16.68 -3.11 -47.77
CA LEU A 73 -17.88 -3.55 -48.48
C LEU A 73 -18.64 -2.41 -49.17
N HIS A 74 -18.65 -1.22 -48.58
CA HIS A 74 -19.19 -0.04 -49.26
C HIS A 74 -18.36 0.38 -50.47
N LEU A 75 -17.03 0.33 -50.34
CA LEU A 75 -16.14 0.56 -51.47
C LEU A 75 -16.52 -0.35 -52.63
N LEU A 76 -16.68 -1.65 -52.37
CA LEU A 76 -17.15 -2.62 -53.35
C LEU A 76 -18.52 -2.25 -53.95
N GLY A 77 -19.45 -1.73 -53.15
CA GLY A 77 -20.77 -1.28 -53.62
C GLY A 77 -20.69 -0.22 -54.72
N HIS A 78 -19.66 0.63 -54.71
CA HIS A 78 -19.41 1.62 -55.77
C HIS A 78 -18.98 0.97 -57.09
N ALA A 79 -18.26 -0.15 -57.04
CA ALA A 79 -17.90 -0.94 -58.23
C ALA A 79 -19.05 -1.84 -58.71
N ARG A 80 -19.83 -2.39 -57.79
CA ARG A 80 -20.85 -3.39 -58.04
C ARG A 80 -22.12 -3.03 -57.31
N ASN A 81 -23.11 -2.57 -58.07
CA ASN A 81 -24.45 -2.30 -57.55
C ASN A 81 -25.41 -3.44 -57.93
N LYS A 82 -25.16 -4.65 -57.38
CA LYS A 82 -25.96 -5.86 -57.60
C LYS A 82 -26.52 -6.42 -56.28
N PRO A 83 -27.55 -7.31 -56.33
CA PRO A 83 -28.19 -7.82 -55.11
C PRO A 83 -27.25 -8.52 -54.14
N ASP A 84 -26.20 -9.18 -54.63
CA ASP A 84 -25.18 -9.87 -53.83
C ASP A 84 -24.32 -8.88 -53.01
N SER A 85 -23.81 -7.82 -53.64
CA SER A 85 -23.07 -6.75 -52.96
C SER A 85 -23.93 -5.99 -51.95
N VAL A 86 -25.20 -5.71 -52.30
CA VAL A 86 -26.15 -5.04 -51.38
C VAL A 86 -26.45 -5.92 -50.18
N ALA A 87 -26.65 -7.24 -50.39
CA ALA A 87 -26.85 -8.18 -49.30
C ALA A 87 -25.63 -8.29 -48.38
N ALA A 88 -24.41 -8.29 -48.93
CA ALA A 88 -23.18 -8.31 -48.14
C ALA A 88 -23.02 -7.02 -47.30
N ILE A 89 -23.31 -5.86 -47.89
CA ILE A 89 -23.35 -4.57 -47.19
C ILE A 89 -24.33 -4.64 -46.02
N GLU A 90 -25.57 -5.08 -46.25
CA GLU A 90 -26.62 -5.21 -45.23
C GLU A 90 -26.22 -6.16 -44.08
N LEU A 91 -25.63 -7.32 -44.42
CA LEU A 91 -25.11 -8.26 -43.42
C LEU A 91 -24.00 -7.62 -42.58
N GLY A 92 -23.09 -6.88 -43.22
CA GLY A 92 -22.05 -6.11 -42.53
C GLY A 92 -22.65 -5.07 -41.59
N ARG A 93 -23.71 -4.35 -42.00
CA ARG A 93 -24.35 -3.31 -41.17
C ARG A 93 -24.86 -3.91 -39.87
N ARG A 94 -25.62 -5.00 -39.98
CA ARG A 94 -26.17 -5.73 -38.82
C ARG A 94 -25.07 -6.27 -37.91
N TYR A 95 -23.98 -6.77 -38.49
CA TYR A 95 -22.85 -7.27 -37.70
C TYR A 95 -22.15 -6.14 -36.92
N LEU A 96 -21.97 -4.96 -37.53
CA LEU A 96 -21.45 -3.78 -36.82
C LEU A 96 -22.41 -3.32 -35.71
N GLU A 97 -23.71 -3.24 -35.98
CA GLU A 97 -24.71 -2.89 -34.96
C GLU A 97 -24.67 -3.85 -33.78
N GLN A 98 -24.61 -5.17 -34.04
CA GLN A 98 -24.55 -6.19 -33.01
C GLN A 98 -23.27 -6.08 -32.16
N THR A 99 -22.10 -5.96 -32.81
CA THR A 99 -20.81 -5.89 -32.11
C THR A 99 -20.65 -4.58 -31.35
N GLY A 100 -21.09 -3.46 -31.92
CA GLY A 100 -21.08 -2.18 -31.23
C GLY A 100 -22.06 -2.12 -30.05
N GLN A 101 -23.27 -2.70 -30.16
CA GLN A 101 -24.18 -2.81 -29.01
C GLN A 101 -23.59 -3.68 -27.90
N THR A 102 -22.87 -4.75 -28.27
CA THR A 102 -22.15 -5.60 -27.30
C THR A 102 -21.10 -4.78 -26.55
N PHE A 103 -20.33 -3.96 -27.27
CA PHE A 103 -19.34 -3.07 -26.69
C PHE A 103 -19.96 -1.97 -25.82
N ASP A 104 -21.06 -1.35 -26.26
CA ASP A 104 -21.80 -0.35 -25.47
C ASP A 104 -22.37 -0.91 -24.17
N ASN A 105 -22.93 -2.12 -24.23
CA ASN A 105 -23.41 -2.81 -23.05
C ASN A 105 -22.25 -3.09 -22.08
N TRP A 106 -21.11 -3.52 -22.60
CA TRP A 106 -19.89 -3.71 -21.81
C TRP A 106 -19.44 -2.40 -21.15
N LEU A 107 -19.35 -1.31 -21.93
CA LEU A 107 -18.99 0.02 -21.43
C LEU A 107 -19.94 0.51 -20.33
N GLY A 108 -21.24 0.26 -20.46
CA GLY A 108 -22.25 0.62 -19.46
C GLY A 108 -22.04 0.00 -18.07
N HIS A 109 -21.25 -1.08 -17.97
CA HIS A 109 -20.88 -1.73 -16.72
C HIS A 109 -19.49 -1.30 -16.19
N THR A 110 -18.81 -0.36 -16.84
CA THR A 110 -17.46 0.08 -16.49
C THR A 110 -17.45 1.52 -15.98
N SER A 111 -16.34 1.95 -15.39
CA SER A 111 -16.16 3.32 -14.92
C SER A 111 -15.70 4.31 -16.00
N PHE A 112 -15.65 3.88 -17.27
CA PHE A 112 -15.20 4.75 -18.36
C PHE A 112 -16.23 5.85 -18.63
N ALA A 113 -15.78 7.10 -18.64
CA ALA A 113 -16.61 8.28 -18.88
C ALA A 113 -16.81 8.58 -20.38
N VAL A 114 -16.46 7.63 -21.25
CA VAL A 114 -16.54 7.78 -22.70
C VAL A 114 -18.01 7.83 -23.09
N ARG A 115 -18.41 8.88 -23.81
CA ARG A 115 -19.74 8.94 -24.43
C ARG A 115 -19.90 7.70 -25.31
N GLY A 116 -20.94 6.91 -25.05
CA GLY A 116 -21.20 5.63 -25.69
C GLY A 116 -20.91 5.62 -27.20
N PHE A 117 -20.54 4.45 -27.69
CA PHE A 117 -20.17 4.14 -29.06
C PHE A 117 -21.39 4.42 -29.96
N MET A 118 -21.58 5.68 -30.34
CA MET A 118 -22.72 6.11 -31.17
C MET A 118 -22.56 5.53 -32.58
N LEU A 119 -23.04 4.30 -32.75
CA LEU A 119 -23.23 3.61 -34.02
C LEU A 119 -24.30 4.35 -34.80
N LYS A 120 -23.88 5.24 -35.67
CA LYS A 120 -24.66 5.55 -36.87
C LYS A 120 -23.92 4.96 -38.06
N ASP A 121 -24.67 4.38 -38.99
CA ASP A 121 -24.14 3.84 -40.23
C ASP A 121 -23.17 4.86 -40.86
N PRO A 122 -21.89 4.53 -41.04
CA PRO A 122 -20.86 5.39 -41.60
C PRO A 122 -21.29 6.17 -42.86
N SER A 123 -22.13 5.57 -43.69
CA SER A 123 -22.60 6.16 -44.94
C SER A 123 -23.86 7.01 -44.84
N ALA A 124 -24.60 6.96 -43.72
CA ALA A 124 -25.84 7.73 -43.59
C ALA A 124 -25.61 9.26 -43.67
N SER A 125 -24.35 9.69 -43.48
CA SER A 125 -23.89 11.08 -43.64
C SER A 125 -23.03 11.34 -44.88
N LEU A 126 -22.70 10.31 -45.68
CA LEU A 126 -21.91 10.46 -46.89
C LEU A 126 -22.86 10.73 -48.07
N GLY A 127 -22.66 11.88 -48.74
CA GLY A 127 -23.39 12.20 -49.97
C GLY A 127 -23.04 11.24 -51.11
N VAL A 128 -23.79 11.31 -52.21
CA VAL A 128 -23.49 10.52 -53.43
C VAL A 128 -22.03 10.78 -53.84
N PRO A 129 -21.20 9.74 -54.05
CA PRO A 129 -19.80 9.91 -54.44
C PRO A 129 -19.68 10.75 -55.71
N GLN A 130 -18.68 11.62 -55.77
CA GLN A 130 -18.43 12.44 -56.96
C GLN A 130 -17.86 11.55 -58.09
N ALA A 131 -18.31 11.75 -59.32
CA ALA A 131 -17.76 11.06 -60.49
C ALA A 131 -16.24 11.31 -60.61
N ASN A 132 -15.46 10.29 -61.02
CA ASN A 132 -13.99 10.30 -61.19
C ASN A 132 -13.13 10.42 -59.91
N GLN A 133 -13.63 10.03 -58.73
CA GLN A 133 -12.77 9.93 -57.55
C GLN A 133 -11.76 8.77 -57.67
N VAL A 134 -10.51 9.02 -57.27
CA VAL A 134 -9.48 7.98 -57.15
C VAL A 134 -9.91 6.97 -56.08
N LEU A 135 -9.61 5.68 -56.29
CA LEU A 135 -9.97 4.58 -55.38
C LEU A 135 -9.60 4.85 -53.91
N SER A 136 -8.46 5.51 -53.66
CA SER A 136 -8.02 5.89 -52.32
C SER A 136 -8.91 6.95 -51.67
N ALA A 137 -9.43 7.91 -52.43
CA ALA A 137 -10.33 8.93 -51.91
C ALA A 137 -11.69 8.32 -51.51
N LEU A 138 -12.23 7.43 -52.34
CA LEU A 138 -13.45 6.68 -52.04
C LEU A 138 -13.31 5.87 -50.74
N TYR A 139 -12.21 5.16 -50.57
CA TYR A 139 -11.97 4.37 -49.35
C TYR A 139 -11.80 5.25 -48.11
N VAL A 140 -11.14 6.40 -48.22
CA VAL A 140 -10.98 7.35 -47.11
C VAL A 140 -12.34 7.90 -46.66
N ASP A 141 -13.26 8.17 -47.58
CA ASP A 141 -14.60 8.62 -47.24
C ASP A 141 -15.38 7.52 -46.51
N GLU A 142 -15.34 6.28 -46.99
CA GLU A 142 -16.03 5.15 -46.35
C GLU A 142 -15.42 4.76 -44.98
N THR A 143 -14.10 4.92 -44.80
CA THR A 143 -13.42 4.57 -43.55
C THR A 143 -13.49 5.63 -42.46
N ARG A 144 -13.94 6.85 -42.77
CA ARG A 144 -13.94 7.98 -41.83
C ARG A 144 -14.64 7.66 -40.51
N ALA A 145 -15.78 7.00 -40.56
CA ALA A 145 -16.51 6.63 -39.36
C ALA A 145 -15.84 5.47 -38.58
N ALA A 146 -15.20 4.53 -39.27
CA ALA A 146 -14.42 3.46 -38.63
C ALA A 146 -13.19 4.03 -37.90
N LEU A 147 -12.57 5.08 -38.43
CA LEU A 147 -11.44 5.77 -37.78
C LEU A 147 -11.85 6.49 -36.48
N VAL A 148 -13.10 6.98 -36.36
CA VAL A 148 -13.63 7.54 -35.10
C VAL A 148 -13.68 6.47 -34.00
N GLN A 149 -14.01 5.23 -34.35
CA GLN A 149 -14.02 4.12 -33.40
C GLN A 149 -12.62 3.77 -32.92
N LEU A 150 -11.64 3.74 -33.83
CA LEU A 150 -10.22 3.56 -33.48
C LEU A 150 -9.69 4.70 -32.59
N ALA A 151 -10.18 5.93 -32.75
CA ALA A 151 -9.83 7.05 -31.86
C ALA A 151 -10.40 6.87 -30.44
N THR A 152 -11.59 6.27 -30.31
CA THR A 152 -12.21 5.96 -29.01
C THR A 152 -11.35 4.98 -28.20
N LEU A 153 -10.74 4.00 -28.87
CA LEU A 153 -9.80 3.08 -28.23
C LEU A 153 -8.55 3.78 -27.69
N LYS A 154 -8.05 4.81 -28.37
CA LYS A 154 -6.92 5.62 -27.89
C LYS A 154 -7.29 6.42 -26.63
N GLU A 155 -8.50 6.97 -26.59
CA GLU A 155 -9.02 7.70 -25.43
C GLU A 155 -9.17 6.77 -24.22
N ILE A 156 -9.72 5.57 -24.41
CA ILE A 156 -9.81 4.55 -23.35
C ILE A 156 -8.42 4.14 -22.85
N GLY A 157 -7.44 3.98 -23.75
CA GLY A 157 -6.05 3.70 -23.40
C GLY A 157 -5.44 4.80 -22.53
N ALA A 158 -5.72 6.07 -22.84
CA ALA A 158 -5.27 7.22 -22.05
C ALA A 158 -5.94 7.26 -20.66
N ASP A 159 -7.26 7.08 -20.59
CA ASP A 159 -8.02 7.05 -19.33
C ASP A 159 -7.60 5.89 -18.42
N SER A 160 -7.22 4.76 -19.01
CA SER A 160 -6.75 3.56 -18.31
C SER A 160 -5.28 3.64 -17.87
N ARG A 161 -4.59 4.75 -18.16
CA ARG A 161 -3.15 4.96 -17.94
C ARG A 161 -2.23 4.03 -18.74
N LEU A 162 -2.76 3.23 -19.67
CA LEU A 162 -1.95 2.30 -20.46
C LEU A 162 -0.90 3.01 -21.33
N THR A 163 -1.19 4.23 -21.77
CA THR A 163 -0.27 5.05 -22.59
C THR A 163 0.63 5.97 -21.76
N LEU A 164 0.43 6.04 -20.45
CA LEU A 164 1.16 6.92 -19.52
C LEU A 164 1.78 6.15 -18.34
N ASP A 165 1.83 4.82 -18.44
CA ASP A 165 2.36 3.97 -17.38
C ASP A 165 3.87 4.18 -17.23
N GLY A 166 4.35 4.12 -15.98
CA GLY A 166 5.76 4.07 -15.66
C GLY A 166 6.40 2.71 -15.97
N ASP A 167 5.63 1.64 -16.20
CA ASP A 167 6.11 0.35 -16.65
C ASP A 167 6.43 0.35 -18.16
N PRO A 168 7.72 0.27 -18.55
CA PRO A 168 8.11 0.29 -19.97
C PRO A 168 7.60 -0.92 -20.75
N ARG A 169 7.26 -2.03 -20.08
CA ARG A 169 6.71 -3.21 -20.74
C ARG A 169 5.27 -2.96 -21.17
N LEU A 170 4.41 -2.52 -20.25
CA LEU A 170 3.01 -2.28 -20.52
C LEU A 170 2.84 -1.16 -21.56
N TYR A 171 3.66 -0.11 -21.48
CA TYR A 171 3.69 0.96 -22.48
C TYR A 171 4.00 0.41 -23.89
N ARG A 172 5.06 -0.40 -24.04
CA ARG A 172 5.45 -0.97 -25.34
C ARG A 172 4.43 -1.96 -25.89
N ALA A 173 3.79 -2.75 -25.04
CA ALA A 173 2.71 -3.63 -25.46
C ALA A 173 1.48 -2.85 -25.92
N THR A 174 1.11 -1.79 -25.21
CA THR A 174 0.01 -0.89 -25.58
C THR A 174 0.32 -0.15 -26.89
N ASP A 175 1.54 0.34 -27.07
CA ASP A 175 1.99 0.97 -28.30
C ASP A 175 1.95 -0.03 -29.48
N LEU A 176 2.38 -1.27 -29.28
CA LEU A 176 2.25 -2.32 -30.29
C LEU A 176 0.78 -2.56 -30.70
N LEU A 177 -0.16 -2.55 -29.75
CA LEU A 177 -1.59 -2.66 -30.05
C LEU A 177 -2.09 -1.45 -30.86
N ILE A 178 -1.85 -0.24 -30.38
CA ILE A 178 -2.45 1.00 -30.91
C ILE A 178 -1.76 1.49 -32.19
N SER A 179 -0.43 1.41 -32.24
CA SER A 179 0.39 2.06 -33.26
C SER A 179 0.83 1.09 -34.36
N GLU A 180 0.78 -0.22 -34.14
CA GLU A 180 1.15 -1.21 -35.15
C GLU A 180 -0.01 -2.16 -35.53
N ILE A 181 -0.61 -2.86 -34.56
CA ILE A 181 -1.67 -3.87 -34.84
C ILE A 181 -2.93 -3.23 -35.42
N LEU A 182 -3.48 -2.21 -34.77
CA LEU A 182 -4.69 -1.52 -35.24
C LEU A 182 -4.51 -0.92 -36.67
N PRO A 183 -3.42 -0.19 -36.96
CA PRO A 183 -3.13 0.26 -38.32
C PRO A 183 -2.94 -0.87 -39.34
N LEU A 184 -2.35 -2.00 -38.93
CA LEU A 184 -2.23 -3.17 -39.80
C LEU A 184 -3.61 -3.77 -40.15
N TYR A 185 -4.57 -3.83 -39.21
CA TYR A 185 -5.96 -4.20 -39.54
C TYR A 185 -6.53 -3.30 -40.62
N ALA A 186 -6.42 -1.97 -40.44
CA ALA A 186 -6.95 -1.02 -41.41
C ALA A 186 -6.30 -1.19 -42.80
N THR A 187 -4.99 -1.47 -42.84
CA THR A 187 -4.23 -1.68 -44.08
C THR A 187 -4.59 -3.01 -44.76
N LEU A 188 -4.77 -4.10 -43.99
CA LEU A 188 -5.22 -5.39 -44.52
C LEU A 188 -6.66 -5.32 -45.03
N THR A 189 -7.55 -4.69 -44.29
CA THR A 189 -8.95 -4.49 -44.71
C THR A 189 -9.04 -3.58 -45.94
N GLN A 190 -8.17 -2.58 -46.06
CA GLN A 190 -8.04 -1.80 -47.30
C GLN A 190 -7.57 -2.65 -48.47
N THR A 191 -6.55 -3.48 -48.24
CA THR A 191 -5.96 -4.36 -49.26
C THR A 191 -6.99 -5.34 -49.81
N ARG A 192 -7.76 -6.01 -48.93
CA ARG A 192 -8.84 -6.91 -49.36
C ARG A 192 -10.01 -6.16 -50.00
N GLY A 193 -10.34 -4.96 -49.53
CA GLY A 193 -11.36 -4.09 -50.12
C GLY A 193 -11.01 -3.68 -51.55
N TYR A 194 -9.75 -3.30 -51.80
CA TYR A 194 -9.25 -3.02 -53.13
C TYR A 194 -9.27 -4.26 -54.01
N ALA A 195 -8.83 -5.42 -53.49
CA ALA A 195 -8.85 -6.67 -54.26
C ALA A 195 -10.27 -7.02 -54.71
N ALA A 196 -11.26 -6.89 -53.82
CA ALA A 196 -12.67 -7.13 -54.14
C ALA A 196 -13.24 -6.08 -55.11
N TYR A 197 -13.00 -4.79 -54.88
CA TYR A 197 -13.42 -3.70 -55.77
C TYR A 197 -12.95 -3.93 -57.20
N ILE A 198 -11.65 -4.18 -57.36
CA ILE A 198 -11.00 -4.32 -58.65
C ILE A 198 -11.54 -5.56 -59.38
N SER A 199 -11.70 -6.65 -58.65
CA SER A 199 -12.27 -7.89 -59.20
C SER A 199 -13.71 -7.68 -59.67
N ALA A 200 -14.52 -6.95 -58.89
CA ALA A 200 -15.92 -6.69 -59.21
C ALA A 200 -16.13 -5.64 -60.30
N TYR A 201 -15.23 -4.65 -60.42
CA TYR A 201 -15.32 -3.59 -61.43
C TYR A 201 -14.83 -4.04 -62.82
N GLY A 202 -13.89 -5.00 -62.87
CA GLY A 202 -13.40 -5.62 -64.12
C GLY A 202 -12.38 -4.81 -64.91
N PHE A 203 -12.32 -3.48 -64.73
CA PHE A 203 -11.26 -2.64 -65.27
C PHE A 203 -10.73 -1.68 -64.19
N LEU A 204 -9.63 -0.98 -64.45
CA LEU A 204 -9.11 0.03 -63.53
C LEU A 204 -9.03 1.38 -64.24
N GLU A 205 -9.57 2.43 -63.61
CA GLU A 205 -9.32 3.78 -64.09
C GLU A 205 -7.83 4.12 -64.02
N SER A 206 -7.32 4.81 -65.03
CA SER A 206 -5.90 5.20 -65.11
C SER A 206 -5.42 5.98 -63.87
N THR A 207 -6.31 6.78 -63.29
CA THR A 207 -6.09 7.57 -62.07
C THR A 207 -5.87 6.72 -60.82
N SER A 208 -6.44 5.51 -60.77
CA SER A 208 -6.33 4.58 -59.64
C SER A 208 -5.15 3.61 -59.75
N ARG A 209 -4.46 3.58 -60.91
CA ARG A 209 -3.30 2.70 -61.16
C ARG A 209 -2.22 2.82 -60.09
N ALA A 210 -1.82 4.05 -59.76
CA ALA A 210 -0.75 4.28 -58.79
C ALA A 210 -1.13 3.70 -57.42
N THR A 211 -2.38 3.93 -56.99
CA THR A 211 -2.92 3.44 -55.72
C THR A 211 -2.85 1.91 -55.62
N VAL A 212 -3.31 1.21 -56.65
CA VAL A 212 -3.31 -0.27 -56.70
C VAL A 212 -1.89 -0.83 -56.68
N VAL A 213 -1.00 -0.31 -57.53
CA VAL A 213 0.38 -0.82 -57.62
C VAL A 213 1.17 -0.52 -56.35
N SER A 214 0.89 0.58 -55.66
CA SER A 214 1.57 0.93 -54.40
C SER A 214 1.06 0.19 -53.16
N GLN A 215 -0.13 -0.42 -53.20
CA GLN A 215 -0.78 -1.01 -52.03
C GLN A 215 0.10 -2.04 -51.29
N PRO A 216 0.81 -2.98 -51.96
CA PRO A 216 1.74 -3.90 -51.30
C PRO A 216 2.82 -3.20 -50.47
N GLY A 217 3.26 -2.01 -50.90
CA GLY A 217 4.28 -1.23 -50.19
C GLY A 217 3.82 -0.71 -48.82
N LEU A 218 2.51 -0.62 -48.57
CA LEU A 218 1.97 -0.23 -47.26
C LEU A 218 2.09 -1.35 -46.22
N LEU A 219 2.25 -2.60 -46.65
CA LEU A 219 2.42 -3.76 -45.77
C LEU A 219 3.90 -4.02 -45.43
N GLU A 220 4.82 -3.52 -46.26
CA GLU A 220 6.27 -3.72 -46.12
C GLU A 220 6.84 -3.33 -44.74
N PRO A 221 6.45 -2.19 -44.11
CA PRO A 221 6.96 -1.84 -42.77
C PRO A 221 6.63 -2.91 -41.72
N TYR A 222 5.48 -3.57 -41.81
CA TYR A 222 5.04 -4.58 -40.85
C TYR A 222 5.75 -5.93 -41.07
N VAL A 223 6.12 -6.24 -42.32
CA VAL A 223 6.96 -7.40 -42.64
C VAL A 223 8.35 -7.23 -41.99
N GLN A 224 8.93 -6.04 -42.09
CA GLN A 224 10.25 -5.73 -41.53
C GLN A 224 10.23 -5.62 -39.99
N ALA A 225 9.12 -5.18 -39.40
CA ALA A 225 8.94 -5.04 -37.95
C ALA A 225 8.84 -6.38 -37.19
N GLY A 226 8.78 -7.52 -37.90
CA GLY A 226 8.70 -8.86 -37.32
C GLY A 226 9.88 -9.25 -36.40
N ASN A 227 11.02 -8.55 -36.51
CA ASN A 227 12.24 -8.83 -35.76
C ASN A 227 12.40 -8.00 -34.46
N GLY A 228 11.39 -7.24 -34.05
CA GLY A 228 11.44 -6.49 -32.80
C GLY A 228 11.59 -7.40 -31.58
N ALA A 229 12.32 -6.93 -30.56
CA ALA A 229 12.60 -7.71 -29.34
C ALA A 229 11.38 -7.90 -28.43
N ASP A 230 10.40 -6.99 -28.50
CA ASP A 230 9.21 -7.00 -27.64
C ASP A 230 8.04 -7.72 -28.28
N ASN A 231 7.38 -8.61 -27.52
CA ASN A 231 6.29 -9.46 -28.00
C ASN A 231 6.63 -10.21 -29.31
N PRO A 232 7.71 -11.04 -29.33
CA PRO A 232 8.22 -11.65 -30.56
C PRO A 232 7.19 -12.57 -31.25
N SER A 233 6.37 -13.28 -30.47
CA SER A 233 5.29 -14.13 -31.00
C SER A 233 4.24 -13.31 -31.76
N ALA A 234 3.83 -12.16 -31.23
CA ALA A 234 2.85 -11.29 -31.86
C ALA A 234 3.43 -10.61 -33.11
N ARG A 235 4.66 -10.09 -33.02
CA ARG A 235 5.37 -9.48 -34.15
C ARG A 235 5.55 -10.45 -35.31
N ARG A 236 5.89 -11.71 -35.02
CA ARG A 236 5.99 -12.76 -36.04
C ARG A 236 4.65 -13.01 -36.75
N LEU A 237 3.55 -13.13 -35.99
CA LEU A 237 2.22 -13.32 -36.57
C LEU A 237 1.79 -12.11 -37.43
N MET A 238 2.13 -10.89 -37.02
CA MET A 238 1.88 -9.68 -37.81
C MET A 238 2.68 -9.67 -39.11
N ALA A 239 3.96 -10.01 -39.06
CA ALA A 239 4.81 -10.08 -40.23
C ALA A 239 4.34 -11.18 -41.21
N GLU A 240 3.99 -12.37 -40.70
CA GLU A 240 3.40 -13.45 -41.50
C GLU A 240 2.09 -13.00 -42.16
N ALA A 241 1.20 -12.34 -41.42
CA ALA A 241 -0.05 -11.80 -41.97
C ALA A 241 0.17 -10.77 -43.06
N ALA A 242 1.08 -9.81 -42.84
CA ALA A 242 1.42 -8.77 -43.80
C ALA A 242 2.06 -9.34 -45.06
N GLN A 243 3.02 -10.26 -44.91
CA GLN A 243 3.72 -10.91 -46.03
C GLN A 243 2.77 -11.73 -46.89
N GLU A 244 1.87 -12.50 -46.29
CA GLU A 244 0.88 -13.29 -47.03
C GLU A 244 -0.09 -12.40 -47.80
N ALA A 245 -0.62 -11.36 -47.17
CA ALA A 245 -1.51 -10.42 -47.85
C ALA A 245 -0.80 -9.67 -48.98
N GLN A 246 0.46 -9.29 -48.78
CA GLN A 246 1.30 -8.64 -49.79
C GLN A 246 1.52 -9.56 -51.00
N ALA A 247 1.91 -10.82 -50.77
CA ALA A 247 2.12 -11.82 -51.82
C ALA A 247 0.83 -12.15 -52.57
N LEU A 248 -0.27 -12.31 -51.84
CA LEU A 248 -1.59 -12.58 -52.40
C LEU A 248 -2.07 -11.41 -53.27
N TYR A 249 -1.96 -10.18 -52.79
CA TYR A 249 -2.36 -9.01 -53.57
C TYR A 249 -1.49 -8.81 -54.81
N THR A 250 -0.18 -9.02 -54.68
CA THR A 250 0.75 -8.91 -55.81
C THR A 250 0.41 -9.91 -56.92
N SER A 251 0.25 -11.18 -56.56
CA SER A 251 -0.03 -12.26 -57.53
C SER A 251 -1.46 -12.21 -58.12
N SER A 252 -2.46 -11.79 -57.33
CA SER A 252 -3.87 -11.83 -57.77
C SER A 252 -4.39 -10.51 -58.38
N ILE A 253 -3.72 -9.38 -58.09
CA ILE A 253 -4.17 -8.05 -58.51
C ILE A 253 -3.11 -7.32 -59.34
N VAL A 254 -1.87 -7.21 -58.85
CA VAL A 254 -0.84 -6.36 -59.48
C VAL A 254 -0.26 -7.00 -60.74
N GLU A 255 0.11 -8.28 -60.67
CA GLU A 255 0.71 -9.00 -61.80
C GLU A 255 -0.25 -9.17 -62.99
N PRO A 256 -1.50 -9.64 -62.81
CA PRO A 256 -2.44 -9.78 -63.93
C PRO A 256 -2.68 -8.44 -64.62
N TYR A 257 -2.90 -7.38 -63.84
CA TYR A 257 -3.11 -6.04 -64.37
C TYR A 257 -1.92 -5.49 -65.14
N SER A 258 -0.70 -5.72 -64.64
CA SER A 258 0.52 -5.26 -65.29
C SER A 258 0.74 -5.95 -66.64
N GLN A 259 0.20 -7.16 -66.84
CA GLN A 259 0.33 -7.93 -68.07
C GLN A 259 -0.76 -7.60 -69.10
N SER A 260 -2.03 -7.54 -68.68
CA SER A 260 -3.18 -7.41 -69.60
C SER A 260 -3.81 -6.02 -69.65
N GLY A 261 -3.58 -5.17 -68.65
CA GLY A 261 -4.22 -3.85 -68.52
C GLY A 261 -5.72 -3.90 -68.17
N ALA A 262 -6.31 -5.09 -68.07
CA ALA A 262 -7.72 -5.33 -67.71
C ALA A 262 -7.84 -6.66 -66.93
N TYR A 263 -8.86 -6.77 -66.08
CA TYR A 263 -9.10 -8.00 -65.32
C TYR A 263 -10.12 -8.88 -66.07
N ASP A 264 -9.91 -10.20 -66.07
CA ASP A 264 -10.75 -11.15 -66.80
C ASP A 264 -12.21 -11.13 -66.32
N GLU A 265 -13.15 -11.29 -67.24
CA GLU A 265 -14.61 -11.22 -67.02
C GLU A 265 -15.07 -12.32 -66.03
N ALA A 266 -14.36 -13.46 -65.99
CA ALA A 266 -14.56 -14.52 -65.00
C ALA A 266 -14.26 -14.11 -63.55
N SER A 267 -13.52 -13.01 -63.33
CA SER A 267 -13.20 -12.51 -61.98
C SER A 267 -14.32 -11.66 -61.37
N ILE A 268 -15.27 -11.19 -62.17
CA ILE A 268 -16.33 -10.25 -61.76
C ILE A 268 -17.38 -10.91 -60.86
N GLU A 269 -17.59 -12.22 -60.98
CA GLU A 269 -18.54 -12.97 -60.15
C GLU A 269 -17.93 -13.50 -58.85
N HIS A 270 -16.59 -13.64 -58.77
CA HIS A 270 -15.88 -14.23 -57.62
C HIS A 270 -15.29 -13.18 -56.67
N TRP A 271 -15.87 -11.97 -56.61
CA TRP A 271 -15.38 -10.88 -55.75
C TRP A 271 -15.40 -11.26 -54.27
N GLN A 272 -16.38 -12.08 -53.85
CA GLN A 272 -16.53 -12.50 -52.46
C GLN A 272 -15.41 -13.46 -52.05
N GLU A 273 -15.09 -14.44 -52.90
CA GLU A 273 -13.94 -15.32 -52.69
C GLU A 273 -12.64 -14.51 -52.61
N ARG A 274 -12.47 -13.51 -53.47
CA ARG A 274 -11.30 -12.59 -53.44
C ARG A 274 -11.21 -11.82 -52.12
N PHE A 275 -12.34 -11.38 -51.58
CA PHE A 275 -12.41 -10.70 -50.29
C PHE A 275 -12.04 -11.65 -49.14
N ASP A 276 -12.60 -12.86 -49.17
CA ASP A 276 -12.44 -13.88 -48.13
C ASP A 276 -11.05 -14.53 -48.14
N HIS A 277 -10.30 -14.50 -49.26
CA HIS A 277 -8.93 -15.01 -49.32
C HIS A 277 -7.95 -14.33 -48.35
N TYR A 278 -8.26 -13.12 -47.87
CA TYR A 278 -7.45 -12.42 -46.88
C TYR A 278 -7.81 -12.78 -45.43
N GLN A 279 -8.87 -13.55 -45.22
CA GLN A 279 -9.33 -13.95 -43.89
C GLN A 279 -8.24 -14.66 -43.05
N PRO A 280 -7.40 -15.57 -43.59
CA PRO A 280 -6.31 -16.16 -42.82
C PRO A 280 -5.30 -15.14 -42.29
N SER A 281 -5.01 -14.07 -43.05
CA SER A 281 -4.11 -12.99 -42.59
C SER A 281 -4.75 -12.18 -41.46
N ILE A 282 -6.07 -11.94 -41.54
CA ILE A 282 -6.83 -11.29 -40.45
C ILE A 282 -6.85 -12.16 -39.19
N GLU A 283 -7.02 -13.47 -39.32
CA GLU A 283 -7.00 -14.41 -38.19
C GLU A 283 -5.63 -14.50 -37.51
N LYS A 284 -4.54 -14.41 -38.28
CA LYS A 284 -3.18 -14.27 -37.73
C LYS A 284 -3.02 -12.98 -36.94
N LEU A 285 -3.58 -11.88 -37.43
CA LEU A 285 -3.56 -10.61 -36.70
C LEU A 285 -4.42 -10.66 -35.43
N ASP A 286 -5.57 -11.36 -35.46
CA ASP A 286 -6.36 -11.64 -34.26
C ASP A 286 -5.58 -12.47 -33.24
N ALA A 287 -4.80 -13.45 -33.70
CA ALA A 287 -3.91 -14.20 -32.84
C ALA A 287 -2.80 -13.33 -32.26
N ALA A 288 -2.20 -12.44 -33.05
CA ALA A 288 -1.17 -11.50 -32.59
C ALA A 288 -1.72 -10.59 -31.49
N PHE A 289 -2.89 -9.99 -31.71
CA PHE A 289 -3.58 -9.15 -30.72
C PHE A 289 -3.85 -9.92 -29.43
N ARG A 290 -4.44 -11.13 -29.51
CA ARG A 290 -4.71 -11.96 -28.34
C ARG A 290 -3.46 -12.33 -27.56
N VAL A 291 -2.35 -12.59 -28.24
CA VAL A 291 -1.06 -12.90 -27.59
C VAL A 291 -0.58 -11.71 -26.76
N VAL A 292 -0.57 -10.50 -27.32
CA VAL A 292 -0.15 -9.29 -26.58
C VAL A 292 -1.04 -9.05 -25.38
N VAL A 293 -2.37 -9.08 -25.56
CA VAL A 293 -3.31 -8.87 -24.46
C VAL A 293 -3.15 -9.96 -23.39
N ALA A 294 -3.02 -11.23 -23.77
CA ALA A 294 -2.87 -12.34 -22.83
C ALA A 294 -1.56 -12.23 -22.01
N ASP A 295 -0.45 -11.89 -22.65
CA ASP A 295 0.84 -11.74 -21.96
C ASP A 295 0.80 -10.58 -20.95
N GLU A 296 0.14 -9.47 -21.29
CA GLU A 296 0.00 -8.33 -20.38
C GLU A 296 -1.04 -8.57 -19.28
N VAL A 297 -2.17 -9.21 -19.57
CA VAL A 297 -3.14 -9.65 -18.55
C VAL A 297 -2.45 -10.59 -17.55
N ARG A 298 -1.62 -11.52 -18.03
CA ARG A 298 -0.85 -12.42 -17.17
C ARG A 298 0.17 -11.66 -16.33
N HIS A 299 0.86 -10.69 -16.92
CA HIS A 299 1.81 -9.84 -16.20
C HIS A 299 1.13 -9.04 -15.08
N LEU A 300 0.01 -8.39 -15.39
CA LEU A 300 -0.80 -7.64 -14.42
C LEU A 300 -1.37 -8.55 -13.33
N ALA A 301 -1.79 -9.77 -13.66
CA ALA A 301 -2.26 -10.73 -12.66
C ALA A 301 -1.15 -11.09 -11.66
N ILE A 302 0.07 -11.38 -12.14
CA ILE A 302 1.24 -11.65 -11.30
C ILE A 302 1.57 -10.44 -10.43
N ARG A 303 1.60 -9.23 -11.01
CA ARG A 303 1.85 -7.97 -10.28
C ARG A 303 0.78 -7.72 -9.21
N SER A 304 -0.50 -7.88 -9.55
CA SER A 304 -1.62 -7.74 -8.61
C SER A 304 -1.54 -8.75 -7.46
N GLN A 305 -1.15 -10.00 -7.74
CA GLN A 305 -0.97 -11.03 -6.72
C GLN A 305 0.18 -10.68 -5.78
N ALA A 306 1.32 -10.23 -6.33
CA ALA A 306 2.46 -9.79 -5.53
C ALA A 306 2.10 -8.62 -4.62
N LEU A 307 1.44 -7.57 -5.15
CA LEU A 307 0.96 -6.43 -4.36
C LEU A 307 -0.01 -6.84 -3.25
N THR A 308 -0.92 -7.77 -3.54
CA THR A 308 -1.85 -8.30 -2.53
C THR A 308 -1.08 -9.07 -1.43
N GLY A 309 -0.05 -9.83 -1.80
CA GLY A 309 0.84 -10.50 -0.86
C GLY A 309 1.62 -9.51 0.01
N ASP A 310 2.14 -8.42 -0.57
CA ASP A 310 2.87 -7.39 0.17
C ASP A 310 1.97 -6.61 1.13
N ILE A 311 0.71 -6.35 0.74
CA ILE A 311 -0.31 -5.78 1.64
C ILE A 311 -0.52 -6.72 2.82
N GLN A 312 -0.76 -8.01 2.56
CA GLN A 312 -0.98 -9.00 3.59
C GLN A 312 0.21 -9.09 4.55
N HIS A 313 1.43 -9.18 4.03
CA HIS A 313 2.65 -9.22 4.83
C HIS A 313 2.83 -7.94 5.67
N THR A 314 2.50 -6.77 5.12
CA THR A 314 2.58 -5.50 5.84
C THR A 314 1.55 -5.45 6.98
N ILE A 315 0.33 -5.95 6.75
CA ILE A 315 -0.71 -6.06 7.78
C ILE A 315 -0.28 -7.04 8.89
N GLU A 316 0.25 -8.21 8.53
CA GLU A 316 0.74 -9.20 9.48
C GLU A 316 1.88 -8.64 10.35
N GLY A 317 2.85 -7.95 9.74
CA GLY A 317 3.92 -7.28 10.45
C GLY A 317 3.39 -6.21 11.43
N LEU A 318 2.40 -5.42 11.00
CA LEU A 318 1.74 -4.43 11.86
C LEU A 318 1.03 -5.11 13.05
N GLN A 319 0.27 -6.18 12.81
CA GLN A 319 -0.43 -6.92 13.87
C GLN A 319 0.54 -7.51 14.89
N GLN A 320 1.64 -8.14 14.42
CA GLN A 320 2.67 -8.68 15.30
C GLN A 320 3.31 -7.60 16.16
N GLN A 321 3.64 -6.45 15.57
CA GLN A 321 4.31 -5.36 16.27
C GLN A 321 3.38 -4.68 17.29
N VAL A 322 2.10 -4.52 16.97
CA VAL A 322 1.08 -4.08 17.92
C VAL A 322 0.95 -5.07 19.08
N GLY A 323 0.91 -6.38 18.79
CA GLY A 323 0.89 -7.42 19.83
C GLY A 323 2.12 -7.37 20.75
N ASN A 324 3.32 -7.13 20.21
CA ASN A 324 4.54 -6.95 20.98
C ASN A 324 4.48 -5.70 21.88
N ALA A 325 3.96 -4.59 21.36
CA ALA A 325 3.79 -3.36 22.13
C ALA A 325 2.81 -3.56 23.30
N VAL A 326 1.68 -4.22 23.07
CA VAL A 326 0.71 -4.54 24.13
C VAL A 326 1.34 -5.39 25.23
N ARG A 327 2.10 -6.45 24.88
CA ARG A 327 2.82 -7.27 25.86
C ARG A 327 3.84 -6.47 26.68
N THR A 328 4.58 -5.58 26.02
CA THR A 328 5.56 -4.70 26.68
C THR A 328 4.88 -3.74 27.65
N ILE A 329 3.71 -3.18 27.28
CA ILE A 329 2.89 -2.33 28.14
C ILE A 329 2.38 -3.10 29.36
N GLN A 330 1.85 -4.32 29.17
CA GLN A 330 1.38 -5.16 30.27
C GLN A 330 2.50 -5.49 31.28
N SER A 331 3.68 -5.85 30.79
CA SER A 331 4.86 -6.12 31.63
C SER A 331 5.32 -4.87 32.40
N SER A 332 5.34 -3.71 31.72
CA SER A 332 5.68 -2.43 32.34
C SER A 332 4.68 -2.01 33.41
N HIS A 333 3.40 -2.29 33.21
CA HIS A 333 2.34 -2.09 34.20
C HIS A 333 2.54 -2.96 35.44
N ALA A 334 2.76 -4.27 35.26
CA ALA A 334 3.02 -5.18 36.36
C ALA A 334 4.23 -4.74 37.20
N SER A 335 5.36 -4.43 36.53
CA SER A 335 6.59 -3.98 37.20
C SER A 335 6.44 -2.63 37.92
N ALA A 336 5.55 -1.75 37.45
CA ALA A 336 5.24 -0.52 38.14
C ALA A 336 4.37 -0.76 39.37
N SER A 337 3.38 -1.66 39.29
CA SER A 337 2.53 -2.06 40.41
C SER A 337 3.35 -2.64 41.56
N THR A 338 4.32 -3.51 41.26
CA THR A 338 5.25 -4.07 42.27
C THR A 338 6.04 -2.97 42.96
N ARG A 339 6.61 -2.04 42.19
CA ARG A 339 7.39 -0.91 42.74
C ARG A 339 6.56 0.03 43.61
N VAL A 340 5.29 0.26 43.30
CA VAL A 340 4.39 1.02 44.17
C VAL A 340 4.18 0.30 45.51
N GLY A 341 4.05 -1.03 45.50
CA GLY A 341 4.00 -1.85 46.71
C GLY A 341 5.26 -1.73 47.57
N GLU A 342 6.45 -1.81 46.96
CA GLU A 342 7.74 -1.65 47.65
C GLU A 342 7.89 -0.25 48.28
N VAL A 343 7.46 0.80 47.58
CA VAL A 343 7.48 2.17 48.11
C VAL A 343 6.53 2.32 49.30
N THR A 344 5.35 1.68 49.25
CA THR A 344 4.38 1.69 50.35
C THR A 344 4.97 1.00 51.58
N LEU A 345 5.55 -0.18 51.42
CA LEU A 345 6.24 -0.89 52.49
C LEU A 345 7.38 -0.04 53.10
N THR A 346 8.14 0.65 52.25
CA THR A 346 9.21 1.54 52.70
C THR A 346 8.67 2.70 53.52
N ALA A 347 7.52 3.27 53.14
CA ALA A 347 6.86 4.33 53.90
C ALA A 347 6.40 3.83 55.28
N ASP A 348 5.83 2.62 55.35
CA ASP A 348 5.41 2.00 56.62
C ASP A 348 6.62 1.78 57.56
N ILE A 349 7.77 1.35 57.01
CA ILE A 349 9.02 1.21 57.77
C ILE A 349 9.48 2.56 58.33
N PHE A 350 9.46 3.63 57.53
CA PHE A 350 9.83 4.97 58.03
C PHE A 350 8.87 5.49 59.10
N GLN A 351 7.57 5.18 58.99
CA GLN A 351 6.60 5.52 60.03
C GLN A 351 6.91 4.77 61.34
N ALA A 352 7.22 3.47 61.26
CA ALA A 352 7.61 2.68 62.43
C ALA A 352 8.90 3.21 63.08
N ILE A 353 9.90 3.62 62.28
CA ILE A 353 11.12 4.27 62.78
C ILE A 353 10.79 5.57 63.52
N THR A 354 9.87 6.37 62.98
CA THR A 354 9.45 7.64 63.59
C THR A 354 8.77 7.39 64.94
N GLN A 355 7.88 6.41 65.03
CA GLN A 355 7.22 6.03 66.28
C GLN A 355 8.22 5.51 67.32
N ALA A 356 9.17 4.65 66.91
CA ALA A 356 10.22 4.17 67.81
C ALA A 356 11.11 5.31 68.33
N MET A 357 11.37 6.33 67.51
CA MET A 357 12.09 7.54 67.94
C MET A 357 11.31 8.35 68.98
N GLU A 358 9.98 8.46 68.84
CA GLU A 358 9.12 9.12 69.84
C GLU A 358 9.15 8.38 71.19
N GLU A 359 9.09 7.04 71.17
CA GLU A 359 9.22 6.21 72.38
C GLU A 359 10.58 6.40 73.07
N ILE A 360 11.68 6.48 72.30
CA ILE A 360 13.02 6.76 72.82
C ILE A 360 13.06 8.15 73.50
N ILE A 361 12.40 9.15 72.92
CA ILE A 361 12.33 10.50 73.51
C ILE A 361 11.56 10.46 74.83
N ASP A 362 10.43 9.76 74.90
CA ASP A 362 9.66 9.61 76.14
C ASP A 362 10.48 8.89 77.23
N HIS A 363 11.15 7.80 76.89
CA HIS A 363 12.06 7.12 77.82
C HIS A 363 13.18 8.02 78.33
N ASN A 364 13.76 8.87 77.46
CA ASN A 364 14.78 9.82 77.89
C ASN A 364 14.23 10.88 78.86
N LEU A 365 12.98 11.33 78.68
CA LEU A 365 12.31 12.22 79.63
C LEU A 365 12.08 11.54 80.98
N GLN A 366 11.64 10.28 80.97
CA GLN A 366 11.48 9.49 82.20
C GLN A 366 12.82 9.28 82.93
N ILE A 367 13.89 8.95 82.20
CA ILE A 367 15.24 8.80 82.77
C ILE A 367 15.71 10.12 83.38
N ALA A 368 15.49 11.26 82.71
CA ALA A 368 15.85 12.57 83.25
C ALA A 368 15.10 12.87 84.55
N SER A 369 13.79 12.59 84.60
CA SER A 369 12.98 12.76 85.81
C SER A 369 13.42 11.82 86.94
N ALA A 370 13.72 10.56 86.64
CA ALA A 370 14.25 9.60 87.61
C ALA A 370 15.63 10.03 88.14
N ALA A 371 16.50 10.57 87.30
CA ALA A 371 17.79 11.12 87.70
C ALA A 371 17.63 12.35 88.62
N GLU A 372 16.64 13.21 88.36
CA GLU A 372 16.31 14.36 89.22
C GLU A 372 15.81 13.90 90.60
N GLN A 373 14.90 12.92 90.64
CA GLN A 373 14.44 12.30 91.89
C GLN A 373 15.60 11.63 92.64
N GLN A 374 16.48 10.92 91.93
CA GLN A 374 17.63 10.26 92.51
C GLN A 374 18.62 11.28 93.10
N ALA A 375 18.85 12.41 92.43
CA ALA A 375 19.68 13.49 92.97
C ALA A 375 19.09 14.05 94.27
N GLN A 376 17.76 14.24 94.34
CA GLN A 376 17.08 14.66 95.55
C GLN A 376 17.20 13.63 96.69
N VAL A 377 17.09 12.33 96.38
CA VAL A 377 17.31 11.26 97.37
C VAL A 377 18.76 11.28 97.87
N VAL A 378 19.74 11.48 96.99
CA VAL A 378 21.16 11.57 97.36
C VAL A 378 21.41 12.77 98.29
N GLU A 379 20.83 13.93 98.02
CA GLU A 379 20.91 15.10 98.92
C GLU A 379 20.30 14.78 100.30
N GLY A 380 19.18 14.07 100.33
CA GLY A 380 18.60 13.56 101.58
C GLY A 380 19.50 12.57 102.33
N VAL A 381 20.18 11.68 101.61
CA VAL A 381 21.16 10.74 102.19
C VAL A 381 22.37 11.48 102.74
N GLU A 382 22.88 12.47 102.02
CA GLU A 382 23.99 13.31 102.48
C GLU A 382 23.61 14.03 103.79
N ARG A 383 22.42 14.64 103.84
CA ARG A 383 21.89 15.27 105.04
C ARG A 383 21.78 14.30 106.22
N ASN A 384 21.17 13.13 106.01
CA ASN A 384 21.04 12.11 107.05
C ASN A 384 22.41 11.64 107.57
N THR A 385 23.39 11.52 106.67
CA THR A 385 24.77 11.13 107.03
C THR A 385 25.44 12.19 107.91
N LEU A 386 25.23 13.49 107.62
CA LEU A 386 25.69 14.59 108.45
C LEU A 386 25.01 14.61 109.83
N GLU A 387 23.69 14.36 109.89
CA GLU A 387 22.94 14.26 111.15
C GLU A 387 23.44 13.08 112.02
N ILE A 388 23.68 11.91 111.42
CA ILE A 388 24.26 10.74 112.13
C ILE A 388 25.67 11.04 112.64
N ARG A 389 26.50 11.75 111.85
CA ARG A 389 27.83 12.17 112.29
C ARG A 389 27.74 13.09 113.51
N ALA A 390 26.89 14.12 113.46
CA ALA A 390 26.70 15.04 114.58
C ALA A 390 26.20 14.31 115.84
N LEU A 391 25.26 13.37 115.69
CA LEU A 391 24.79 12.53 116.79
C LEU A 391 25.90 11.66 117.37
N SER A 392 26.75 11.07 116.51
CA SER A 392 27.90 10.26 116.93
C SER A 392 28.94 11.08 117.69
N GLU A 393 29.20 12.32 117.25
CA GLU A 393 30.07 13.28 117.96
C GLU A 393 29.49 13.66 119.33
N SER A 394 28.17 13.90 119.42
CA SER A 394 27.48 14.13 120.70
C SER A 394 27.59 12.94 121.64
N ASN A 395 27.33 11.73 121.13
CA ASN A 395 27.39 10.49 121.92
C ASN A 395 28.81 10.22 122.43
N ALA A 396 29.84 10.51 121.62
CA ALA A 396 31.24 10.42 122.04
C ALA A 396 31.57 11.44 123.13
N SER A 397 31.01 12.65 123.08
CA SER A 397 31.13 13.64 124.15
C SER A 397 30.47 13.17 125.45
N GLU A 398 29.23 12.68 125.38
CA GLU A 398 28.51 12.14 126.55
C GLU A 398 29.23 10.94 127.16
N ALA A 399 29.81 10.06 126.33
CA ALA A 399 30.62 8.95 126.81
C ALA A 399 31.88 9.44 127.56
N ARG A 400 32.56 10.48 127.06
CA ARG A 400 33.69 11.12 127.79
C ARG A 400 33.23 11.70 129.12
N THR A 401 32.10 12.40 129.15
CA THR A 401 31.51 12.90 130.40
C THR A 401 31.19 11.76 131.36
N THR A 402 30.65 10.65 130.87
CA THR A 402 30.35 9.46 131.67
C THR A 402 31.61 8.83 132.26
N VAL A 403 32.71 8.75 131.50
CA VAL A 403 34.02 8.31 132.01
C VAL A 403 34.53 9.26 133.08
N GLN A 404 34.46 10.57 132.85
CA GLN A 404 34.88 11.58 133.83
C GLN A 404 34.09 11.46 135.15
N VAL A 405 32.76 11.31 135.07
CA VAL A 405 31.90 11.10 136.24
C VAL A 405 32.25 9.77 136.93
N SER A 406 32.54 8.72 136.17
CA SER A 406 32.96 7.42 136.72
C SER A 406 34.30 7.52 137.45
N ASP A 407 35.27 8.29 136.92
CA ASP A 407 36.54 8.58 137.57
C ASP A 407 36.36 9.40 138.86
N GLU A 408 35.44 10.37 138.86
CA GLU A 408 35.08 11.15 140.04
C GLU A 408 34.46 10.26 141.12
N VAL A 409 33.54 9.36 140.74
CA VAL A 409 32.96 8.34 141.63
C VAL A 409 34.01 7.38 142.17
N ALA A 410 34.95 6.92 141.34
CA ALA A 410 36.06 6.08 141.77
C ALA A 410 37.00 6.84 142.73
N GLY A 411 37.20 8.14 142.50
CA GLY A 411 37.89 9.05 143.41
C GLY A 411 37.20 9.15 144.76
N MET A 412 35.91 9.47 144.79
CA MET A 412 35.10 9.51 146.02
C MET A 412 35.14 8.19 146.77
N THR A 413 35.08 7.05 146.06
CA THR A 413 35.15 5.71 146.66
C THR A 413 36.51 5.43 147.29
N ARG A 414 37.61 5.91 146.70
CA ARG A 414 38.96 5.82 147.30
C ARG A 414 39.08 6.71 148.55
N GLU A 415 38.54 7.93 148.51
CA GLU A 415 38.53 8.83 149.67
C GLU A 415 37.73 8.22 150.82
N LEU A 416 36.58 7.60 150.51
CA LEU A 416 35.75 6.90 151.48
C LEU A 416 36.49 5.69 152.10
N HIS A 417 37.22 4.91 151.29
CA HIS A 417 38.10 3.85 151.81
C HIS A 417 39.24 4.40 152.70
N ARG A 418 39.84 5.54 152.34
CA ARG A 418 40.89 6.19 153.14
C ARG A 418 40.37 6.65 154.50
N LEU A 419 39.18 7.25 154.52
CA LEU A 419 38.48 7.64 155.74
C LEU A 419 38.24 6.41 156.64
N ILE A 420 37.77 5.29 156.08
CA ILE A 420 37.58 4.04 156.84
C ILE A 420 38.90 3.50 157.40
N ALA A 421 40.01 3.56 156.65
CA ALA A 421 41.31 3.10 157.12
C ALA A 421 41.86 3.91 158.30
N HIS A 422 41.52 5.20 158.39
CA HIS A 422 41.96 6.09 159.47
C HIS A 422 41.30 5.79 160.83
N PHE A 423 40.18 5.06 160.84
CA PHE A 423 39.49 4.58 162.05
C PHE A 423 39.98 3.20 162.53
N LYS A 424 40.98 2.61 161.87
CA LYS A 424 41.56 1.33 162.27
C LYS A 424 42.79 1.58 163.17
N VAL A 425 42.54 1.87 164.46
CA VAL A 425 43.51 1.88 165.58
C VAL A 425 43.18 0.73 166.52
#